data_AF-A0A7S3YD19-F1
#
_entry.id   AF-A0A7S3YD19-F1
#
_cell.length_a   1.000
_cell.length_b   1.000
_cell.length_c   1.000
_cell.angle_alpha   90.00
_cell.angle_beta   90.00
_cell.angle_gamma   90.00
#
_symmetry.space_group_name_H-M   'P 1'
#
loop_
_entity.id
_entity.type
_entity.pdbx_description
1 polymer ?
#
loop_
_entity_poly.entity_id
_entity_poly.type
_entity_poly.pdbx_seq_one_letter_code
_entity_poly.pdbx_strand_id
1 'polypeptide(L)'
;MKTQVVDDPRLSEEERLSHVVETIDKETCIVPKGAYVLTATSRVVPNVEYKGLSSLMAKKVSSYVLMQQPVEHKTLTKIKCRGAANTTDFLDGIANAEPKGVWTVQADSTGLVVTLRHLRWTGFEFHTAVGMPSYEGAYFGYGLENHDVALMV
;
A
#
# COMPACT_ATOMS: atom_id res chain seq x y z
N MET A 1 -28.28 29.16 -37.99
CA MET A 1 -28.21 28.05 -37.01
C MET A 1 -26.77 27.90 -36.59
N LYS A 2 -26.41 28.29 -35.36
CA LYS A 2 -25.06 28.04 -34.82
C LYS A 2 -25.05 26.57 -34.37
N THR A 3 -24.27 25.75 -35.06
CA THR A 3 -23.97 24.39 -34.62
C THR A 3 -23.24 24.50 -33.28
N GLN A 4 -23.91 24.11 -32.20
CA GLN A 4 -23.24 23.87 -30.92
C GLN A 4 -22.30 22.69 -31.15
N VAL A 5 -21.00 22.97 -31.19
CA VAL A 5 -19.98 21.96 -30.99
C VAL A 5 -20.16 21.51 -29.55
N VAL A 6 -20.72 20.32 -29.36
CA VAL A 6 -20.65 19.64 -28.08
C VAL A 6 -19.16 19.42 -27.85
N ASP A 7 -18.57 20.19 -26.93
CA ASP A 7 -17.26 19.87 -26.37
C ASP A 7 -17.45 18.49 -25.72
N ASP A 8 -17.10 17.46 -26.48
CA ASP A 8 -16.80 16.16 -25.92
C ASP A 8 -15.80 16.43 -24.78
N PRO A 9 -16.06 16.03 -23.52
CA PRO A 9 -15.11 16.24 -22.45
C PRO A 9 -13.90 15.36 -22.73
N ARG A 10 -13.00 15.85 -23.59
CA ARG A 10 -11.78 15.17 -23.98
C ARG A 10 -10.91 15.19 -22.73
N LEU A 11 -10.89 14.05 -22.05
CA LEU A 11 -9.98 13.79 -20.94
C LEU A 11 -8.57 14.16 -21.40
N SER A 12 -7.95 15.12 -20.72
CA SER A 12 -6.57 15.50 -21.00
C SER A 12 -5.63 14.38 -20.57
N GLU A 13 -4.46 14.31 -21.20
CA GLU A 13 -3.44 13.34 -20.81
C GLU A 13 -2.93 13.59 -19.38
N GLU A 14 -2.97 14.85 -18.93
CA GLU A 14 -2.63 15.24 -17.56
C GLU A 14 -3.63 14.68 -16.55
N GLU A 15 -4.94 14.79 -16.84
CA GLU A 15 -5.99 14.19 -16.01
C GLU A 15 -5.85 12.65 -15.98
N ARG A 16 -5.64 12.03 -17.15
CA ARG A 16 -5.40 10.59 -17.24
C ARG A 16 -4.20 10.16 -16.40
N LEU A 17 -3.07 10.85 -16.51
CA LEU A 17 -1.85 10.54 -15.75
C LEU A 17 -2.06 10.72 -14.25
N SER A 18 -2.69 11.83 -13.83
CA SER A 18 -2.97 12.10 -12.42
C SER A 18 -3.82 10.99 -11.79
N HIS A 19 -4.81 10.49 -12.54
CA HIS A 19 -5.67 9.40 -12.10
C HIS A 19 -4.90 8.08 -11.98
N VAL A 20 -4.01 7.79 -12.93
CA VAL A 20 -3.17 6.59 -12.88
C VAL A 20 -2.23 6.62 -11.69
N VAL A 21 -1.54 7.74 -11.44
CA VAL A 21 -0.65 7.89 -10.28
C VAL A 21 -1.43 7.74 -8.98
N GLU A 22 -2.58 8.40 -8.86
CA GLU A 22 -3.45 8.27 -7.68
C GLU A 22 -3.90 6.82 -7.47
N THR A 23 -4.22 6.09 -8.54
CA THR A 23 -4.64 4.67 -8.46
C THR A 23 -3.49 3.77 -8.01
N ILE A 24 -2.29 3.98 -8.54
CA ILE A 24 -1.09 3.23 -8.13
C ILE A 24 -0.79 3.51 -6.66
N ASP A 25 -0.77 4.78 -6.25
CA ASP A 25 -0.55 5.15 -4.85
C ASP A 25 -1.61 4.55 -3.93
N LYS A 26 -2.86 4.44 -4.41
CA LYS A 26 -3.95 3.81 -3.68
C LYS A 26 -3.73 2.34 -3.39
N GLU A 27 -3.22 1.58 -4.35
CA GLU A 27 -3.09 0.13 -4.20
C GLU A 27 -1.71 -0.31 -3.68
N THR A 28 -0.68 0.50 -3.90
CA THR A 28 0.71 0.10 -3.66
C THR A 28 1.36 0.77 -2.46
N CYS A 29 0.85 1.90 -1.97
CA CYS A 29 1.47 2.61 -0.86
C CYS A 29 1.40 1.78 0.43
N ILE A 30 2.48 1.07 0.74
CA ILE A 30 2.57 0.16 1.87
C ILE A 30 3.60 0.60 2.90
N VAL A 31 3.38 0.19 4.13
CA VAL A 31 4.26 0.44 5.27
C VAL A 31 4.36 -0.81 6.15
N PRO A 32 5.46 -0.99 6.90
CA PRO A 32 5.55 -2.07 7.87
C PRO A 32 4.55 -1.86 9.01
N LYS A 33 3.99 -2.96 9.51
CA LYS A 33 3.02 -2.91 10.60
C LYS A 33 3.65 -2.31 11.86
N GLY A 34 2.98 -1.31 12.44
CA GLY A 34 3.44 -0.62 13.64
C GLY A 34 4.40 0.55 13.40
N ALA A 35 4.73 0.86 12.15
CA ALA A 35 5.51 2.05 11.79
C ALA A 35 4.75 3.36 12.04
N TYR A 36 3.42 3.32 12.08
CA TYR A 36 2.56 4.46 12.36
C TYR A 36 1.58 4.17 13.51
N VAL A 37 1.18 5.22 14.20
CA VAL A 37 0.18 5.20 15.26
C VAL A 37 -0.92 6.20 14.93
N LEU A 38 -2.17 5.77 15.10
CA LEU A 38 -3.32 6.66 15.13
C LEU A 38 -3.46 7.24 16.53
N THR A 39 -3.25 8.55 16.65
CA THR A 39 -3.38 9.30 17.90
C THR A 39 -4.84 9.46 18.31
N ALA A 40 -5.10 9.67 19.61
CA ALA A 40 -6.41 10.06 20.16
C ALA A 40 -7.16 11.14 19.34
N THR A 41 -6.42 12.10 18.78
CA THR A 41 -6.94 13.19 17.93
C THR A 41 -7.23 12.76 16.48
N SER A 42 -7.28 11.45 16.20
CA SER A 42 -7.42 10.87 14.86
C SER A 42 -6.35 11.33 13.86
N ARG A 43 -5.14 11.64 14.34
CA ARG A 43 -3.99 11.98 13.50
C ARG A 43 -3.05 10.80 13.38
N VAL A 44 -2.58 10.53 12.17
CA VAL A 44 -1.58 9.49 11.90
C VAL A 44 -0.20 10.09 12.08
N VAL A 45 0.59 9.52 12.98
CA VAL A 45 1.93 10.00 13.34
C VAL A 45 2.91 8.83 13.25
N PRO A 46 4.15 9.03 12.75
CA PRO A 46 5.16 7.98 12.78
C PRO A 46 5.45 7.52 14.21
N ASN A 47 5.60 6.21 14.38
CA ASN A 47 5.88 5.60 15.67
C ASN A 47 7.36 5.69 16.01
N VAL A 48 7.70 6.46 17.06
CA VAL A 48 9.09 6.59 17.54
C VAL A 48 9.61 5.26 18.13
N GLU A 49 8.72 4.39 18.61
CA GLU A 49 9.09 3.09 19.20
C GLU A 49 9.36 2.02 18.13
N TYR A 50 9.08 2.29 16.86
CA TYR A 50 9.29 1.33 15.80
C TYR A 50 10.79 1.15 15.53
N LYS A 51 11.29 -0.07 15.76
CA LYS A 51 12.71 -0.45 15.57
C LYS A 51 12.95 -1.33 14.34
N GLY A 52 11.92 -1.56 13.52
CA GLY A 52 11.99 -2.50 12.40
C GLY A 52 11.33 -3.84 12.67
N LEU A 53 11.11 -4.60 11.60
CA LEU A 53 10.56 -5.96 11.66
C LEU A 53 11.66 -6.97 12.00
N SER A 54 11.29 -8.05 12.71
CA SER A 54 12.16 -9.20 12.89
C SER A 54 12.32 -9.97 11.58
N SER A 55 13.39 -10.74 11.43
CA SER A 55 13.68 -11.51 10.21
C SER A 55 12.55 -12.45 9.77
N LEU A 56 11.84 -13.05 10.74
CA LEU A 56 10.70 -13.92 10.50
C LEU A 56 9.44 -13.17 10.07
N MET A 57 9.22 -11.97 10.61
CA MET A 57 8.06 -11.14 10.28
C MET A 57 8.28 -10.39 8.96
N ALA A 58 9.48 -9.88 8.71
CA ALA A 58 9.83 -9.20 7.47
C ALA A 58 9.55 -10.08 6.23
N LYS A 59 9.75 -11.39 6.33
CA LYS A 59 9.47 -12.34 5.24
C LYS A 59 7.98 -12.65 5.03
N LYS A 60 7.08 -12.14 5.88
CA LYS A 60 5.65 -12.41 5.80
C LYS A 60 4.91 -11.20 5.22
N VAL A 61 4.09 -11.46 4.20
CA VAL A 61 3.17 -10.46 3.61
C VAL A 61 2.26 -9.84 4.68
N SER A 62 1.85 -10.62 5.68
CA SER A 62 0.97 -10.16 6.77
C SER A 62 1.59 -9.14 7.73
N SER A 63 2.89 -8.89 7.64
CA SER A 63 3.59 -7.87 8.43
C SER A 63 3.59 -6.49 7.79
N TYR A 64 2.95 -6.34 6.63
CA TYR A 64 2.82 -5.06 5.93
C TYR A 64 1.35 -4.66 5.84
N VAL A 65 1.12 -3.35 5.81
CA VAL A 65 -0.19 -2.73 5.79
C VAL A 65 -0.23 -1.62 4.75
N LEU A 66 -1.41 -1.32 4.23
CA LEU A 66 -1.62 -0.27 3.24
C LEU A 66 -1.77 1.09 3.95
N MET A 67 -1.00 2.09 3.53
CA MET A 67 -1.01 3.46 4.08
C MET A 67 -2.11 4.29 3.41
N GLN A 68 -3.34 3.84 3.63
CA GLN A 68 -4.54 4.34 2.99
C GLN A 68 -5.66 4.43 4.02
N GLN A 69 -6.74 5.11 3.67
CA GLN A 69 -7.95 5.00 4.48
C GLN A 69 -8.45 3.55 4.44
N PRO A 70 -8.70 2.92 5.60
CA PRO A 70 -9.16 1.54 5.65
C PRO A 70 -10.51 1.38 4.94
N VAL A 71 -10.59 0.36 4.09
CA VAL A 71 -11.81 -0.06 3.40
C VAL A 71 -12.39 -1.30 4.09
N GLU A 72 -11.55 -2.14 4.73
CA GLU A 72 -12.03 -3.35 5.38
C GLU A 72 -12.92 -3.02 6.58
N HIS A 73 -14.16 -3.53 6.56
CA HIS A 73 -15.15 -3.28 7.62
C HIS A 73 -14.65 -3.71 9.01
N LYS A 74 -13.83 -4.76 9.07
CA LYS A 74 -13.23 -5.24 10.34
C LYS A 74 -12.29 -4.20 10.93
N THR A 75 -11.45 -3.57 10.12
CA THR A 75 -10.53 -2.52 10.55
C THR A 75 -11.29 -1.27 10.97
N LEU A 76 -12.29 -0.86 10.19
CA LEU A 76 -13.17 0.26 10.54
C LEU A 76 -13.90 0.05 11.86
N THR A 77 -14.38 -1.16 12.12
CA THR A 77 -15.03 -1.50 13.39
C THR A 77 -14.04 -1.41 14.56
N LYS A 78 -12.81 -1.89 14.40
CA LYS A 78 -11.76 -1.78 15.43
C LYS A 78 -11.44 -0.32 15.77
N ILE A 79 -11.35 0.55 14.76
CA ILE A 79 -11.10 1.98 14.95
C ILE A 79 -12.25 2.62 15.74
N LYS A 80 -13.49 2.34 15.35
CA LYS A 80 -14.68 2.88 16.03
C LYS A 80 -14.82 2.39 17.47
N CYS A 81 -14.59 1.11 17.72
CA CYS A 81 -14.76 0.50 19.03
C CYS A 81 -13.66 0.85 20.03
N ARG A 82 -12.43 1.14 19.57
CA ARG A 82 -11.30 1.40 20.49
C ARG A 82 -11.32 2.77 21.16
N GLY A 83 -12.12 3.73 20.67
CA GLY A 83 -12.13 5.08 21.23
C GLY A 83 -10.75 5.77 21.12
N ALA A 84 -10.60 6.93 21.74
CA ALA A 84 -9.46 7.85 21.60
C ALA A 84 -8.10 7.36 22.18
N ALA A 85 -7.78 6.07 22.06
CA ALA A 85 -6.51 5.49 22.50
C ALA A 85 -5.54 5.32 21.31
N ASN A 86 -4.26 5.61 21.55
CA ASN A 86 -3.19 5.46 20.57
C ASN A 86 -3.13 4.02 20.06
N THR A 87 -3.47 3.80 18.78
CA THR A 87 -3.62 2.47 18.19
C THR A 87 -2.70 2.29 16.98
N THR A 88 -2.02 1.16 16.91
CA THR A 88 -1.17 0.74 15.77
C THR A 88 -1.94 -0.09 14.73
N ASP A 89 -3.02 -0.77 15.15
CA ASP A 89 -3.85 -1.65 14.31
C ASP A 89 -5.02 -0.91 13.64
N PHE A 90 -4.73 0.17 12.91
CA PHE A 90 -5.75 0.97 12.22
C PHE A 90 -5.69 0.87 10.69
N LEU A 91 -4.70 0.19 10.12
CA LEU A 91 -4.52 0.04 8.67
C LEU A 91 -4.89 -1.37 8.20
N ASP A 92 -5.28 -1.47 6.93
CA ASP A 92 -5.64 -2.74 6.30
C ASP A 92 -4.38 -3.55 5.94
N GLY A 93 -4.44 -4.86 6.19
CA GLY A 93 -3.33 -5.76 5.91
C GLY A 93 -3.31 -6.22 4.46
N ILE A 94 -2.15 -6.18 3.81
CA ILE A 94 -2.02 -6.55 2.40
C ILE A 94 -2.20 -8.05 2.13
N ALA A 95 -2.12 -8.90 3.16
CA ALA A 95 -2.34 -10.34 3.04
C ALA A 95 -3.78 -10.71 2.64
N ASN A 96 -4.74 -9.81 2.88
CA ASN A 96 -6.14 -10.00 2.51
C ASN A 96 -6.48 -9.36 1.15
N ALA A 97 -5.50 -8.84 0.43
CA ALA A 97 -5.72 -8.24 -0.88
C ALA A 97 -6.27 -9.26 -1.88
N GLU A 98 -7.16 -8.80 -2.76
CA GLU A 98 -7.74 -9.60 -3.84
C GLU A 98 -7.15 -9.14 -5.20
N PRO A 99 -6.80 -10.08 -6.11
CA PRO A 99 -6.79 -11.54 -5.92
C PRO A 99 -5.71 -12.02 -4.92
N LYS A 100 -5.85 -13.23 -4.41
CA LYS A 100 -4.87 -13.80 -3.47
C LYS A 100 -3.52 -13.96 -4.17
N GLY A 101 -2.45 -13.58 -3.47
CA GLY A 101 -1.08 -13.73 -3.97
C GLY A 101 -0.61 -12.62 -4.92
N VAL A 102 -1.35 -11.51 -5.03
CA VAL A 102 -0.92 -10.28 -5.73
C VAL A 102 0.41 -9.73 -5.23
N TRP A 103 0.76 -10.01 -3.97
CA TRP A 103 2.00 -9.59 -3.36
C TRP A 103 3.00 -10.73 -3.28
N THR A 104 4.22 -10.47 -3.73
CA THR A 104 5.34 -11.39 -3.57
C THR A 104 6.36 -10.80 -2.62
N VAL A 105 6.95 -11.65 -1.78
CA VAL A 105 7.99 -11.27 -0.83
C VAL A 105 9.24 -12.08 -1.15
N GLN A 106 10.35 -11.39 -1.34
CA GLN A 106 11.65 -11.99 -1.61
C GLN A 106 12.65 -11.44 -0.60
N ALA A 107 13.39 -12.33 0.06
CA ALA A 107 14.50 -11.91 0.89
C ALA A 107 15.80 -12.05 0.09
N ASP A 108 16.73 -11.11 0.30
CA ASP A 108 18.10 -11.28 -0.19
C ASP A 108 18.74 -12.54 0.42
N SER A 109 19.81 -13.02 -0.23
CA SER A 109 20.69 -14.10 0.24
C SER A 109 21.14 -13.93 1.70
N THR A 110 21.41 -12.69 2.12
CA THR A 110 21.80 -12.37 3.50
C THR A 110 20.60 -12.34 4.46
N GLY A 111 19.39 -12.19 3.93
CA GLY A 111 18.15 -12.06 4.69
C GLY A 111 18.02 -10.74 5.46
N LEU A 112 18.92 -9.77 5.23
CA LEU A 112 18.91 -8.45 5.87
C LEU A 112 18.00 -7.46 5.16
N VAL A 113 17.77 -7.65 3.86
CA VAL A 113 16.85 -6.83 3.07
C VAL A 113 15.76 -7.72 2.53
N VAL A 114 14.52 -7.25 2.67
CA VAL A 114 13.34 -7.89 2.09
C VAL A 114 12.73 -6.94 1.07
N THR A 115 12.47 -7.49 -0.11
CA THR A 115 11.83 -6.81 -1.22
C THR A 115 10.43 -7.36 -1.41
N LEU A 116 9.46 -6.45 -1.50
CA LEU A 116 8.08 -6.74 -1.86
C LEU A 116 7.82 -6.22 -3.26
N ARG A 117 7.06 -6.99 -4.05
CA ARG A 117 6.62 -6.58 -5.39
C ARG A 117 5.13 -6.78 -5.54
N HIS A 118 4.52 -5.85 -6.28
CA HIS A 118 3.11 -5.90 -6.65
C HIS A 118 2.96 -6.53 -8.05
N LEU A 119 2.21 -7.63 -8.16
CA LEU A 119 2.03 -8.33 -9.44
C LEU A 119 1.04 -7.64 -10.39
N ARG A 120 0.03 -6.93 -9.83
CA ARG A 120 -0.91 -6.10 -10.62
C ARG A 120 -0.20 -4.88 -11.22
N TRP A 121 0.48 -4.09 -10.40
CA TRP A 121 1.27 -2.94 -10.82
C TRP A 121 2.72 -3.37 -11.02
N THR A 122 2.97 -4.04 -12.15
CA THR A 122 4.33 -4.48 -12.51
C THR A 122 5.24 -3.26 -12.60
N GLY A 123 6.26 -3.21 -11.74
CA GLY A 123 7.15 -2.05 -11.59
C GLY A 123 7.15 -1.43 -10.19
N PHE A 124 6.19 -1.79 -9.34
CA PHE A 124 6.24 -1.40 -7.93
C PHE A 124 7.19 -2.32 -7.15
N GLU A 125 8.18 -1.72 -6.51
CA GLU A 125 9.10 -2.38 -5.59
C GLU A 125 9.10 -1.67 -4.24
N PHE A 126 9.14 -2.45 -3.16
CA PHE A 126 9.26 -1.95 -1.80
C PHE A 126 10.37 -2.69 -1.08
N HIS A 127 11.28 -1.96 -0.45
CA HIS A 127 12.42 -2.51 0.27
C HIS A 127 12.34 -2.16 1.74
N THR A 128 12.68 -3.12 2.59
CA THR A 128 12.84 -2.87 4.03
C THR A 128 14.06 -3.60 4.58
N ALA A 129 14.80 -2.90 5.44
CA ALA A 129 15.91 -3.48 6.18
C ALA A 129 15.39 -4.14 7.47
N VAL A 130 15.75 -5.41 7.67
CA VAL A 130 15.38 -6.19 8.84
C VAL A 130 16.04 -5.60 10.08
N GLY A 131 15.27 -5.40 11.15
CA GLY A 131 15.76 -4.83 12.40
C GLY A 131 16.14 -3.35 12.33
N MET A 132 15.74 -2.65 11.26
CA MET A 132 15.88 -1.20 11.14
C MET A 132 14.53 -0.56 10.80
N PRO A 133 14.29 0.69 11.22
CA PRO A 133 13.07 1.40 10.89
C PRO A 133 13.07 1.98 9.47
N SER A 134 14.05 1.65 8.63
CA SER A 134 14.14 2.11 7.24
C SER A 134 13.35 1.20 6.29
N TYR A 135 12.52 1.85 5.48
CA TYR A 135 11.79 1.23 4.39
C TYR A 135 11.54 2.27 3.31
N GLU A 136 11.42 1.79 2.09
CA GLU A 136 11.24 2.61 0.89
C GLU A 136 10.37 1.88 -0.11
N GLY A 137 9.59 2.63 -0.89
CA GLY A 137 8.76 2.09 -1.96
C GLY A 137 8.82 3.02 -3.16
N ALA A 138 8.94 2.46 -4.35
CA ALA A 138 8.98 3.21 -5.58
C ALA A 138 8.31 2.43 -6.71
N TYR A 139 7.70 3.18 -7.63
CA TYR A 139 7.11 2.64 -8.85
C TYR A 139 7.94 3.06 -10.06
N PHE A 140 8.38 2.08 -10.84
CA PHE A 140 9.04 2.28 -12.12
C PHE A 140 8.35 1.44 -13.19
N GLY A 141 7.54 2.07 -14.03
CA GLY A 141 6.80 1.35 -15.07
C GLY A 141 5.95 2.26 -15.95
N TYR A 142 5.15 1.63 -16.81
CA TYR A 142 4.31 2.31 -17.81
C TYR A 142 2.93 2.74 -17.28
N GLY A 143 2.62 2.45 -16.02
CA GLY A 143 1.30 2.72 -15.43
C GLY A 143 0.18 1.84 -16.01
N LEU A 144 0.52 0.62 -16.46
CA LEU A 144 -0.43 -0.36 -16.96
C LEU A 144 -0.77 -1.37 -15.87
N GLU A 145 -2.07 -1.58 -15.65
CA GLU A 145 -2.58 -2.59 -14.72
C GLU A 145 -2.54 -3.98 -15.37
N ASN A 146 -2.03 -4.97 -14.66
CA ASN A 146 -2.12 -6.36 -15.04
C ASN A 146 -3.44 -6.96 -14.52
N HIS A 147 -4.44 -7.07 -15.39
CA HIS A 147 -5.73 -7.69 -15.05
C HIS A 147 -5.68 -9.22 -15.04
N ASP A 148 -4.65 -9.83 -15.63
CA ASP A 148 -4.51 -11.29 -15.75
C ASP A 148 -3.86 -11.94 -14.52
N VAL A 149 -3.57 -11.16 -13.46
CA VAL A 149 -2.94 -11.67 -12.23
C VAL A 149 -3.71 -12.88 -11.68
N ALA A 150 -5.03 -12.87 -11.70
CA ALA A 150 -5.85 -13.98 -11.19
C ALA A 150 -5.64 -15.32 -11.93
N LEU A 151 -5.10 -15.29 -13.16
CA LEU A 151 -4.75 -16.49 -13.95
C LEU A 151 -3.29 -16.92 -13.75
N MET A 152 -2.46 -16.05 -13.18
CA MET A 152 -1.03 -16.28 -12.99
C MET A 152 -0.68 -16.85 -11.61
N VAL A 153 -1.54 -16.65 -10.60
CA VAL A 153 -1.30 -17.08 -9.20
C VAL A 153 -2.10 -18.31 -8.80
#